data_AF-A0A7D7C3W6-F1
#
_entry.id   AF-A0A7D7C3W6-F1
#
_cell.length_a   1.000
_cell.length_b   1.000
_cell.length_c   1.000
_cell.angle_alpha   90.00
_cell.angle_beta   90.00
_cell.angle_gamma   90.00
#
_symmetry.space_group_name_H-M   'P 1'
#
loop_
_entity.id
_entity.type
_entity.pdbx_description
1 polymer ?
#
loop_
_entity_poly.entity_id
_entity_poly.type
_entity_poly.pdbx_seq_one_letter_code
_entity_poly.pdbx_strand_id
1 'polypeptide(L)'
;MSLGIALFLKSGLGANPLTTFTNGVSLTVNISVGTASQLIMLSLLIVVFALDKSRIGIGTVINGVCVGIFIDMFMKLPLEATHWSIQWILLIIACVLFSMGLGLYVSSNLGEGTVDAFMIIIKNKCHVPIKIARIILDMILVGLGFLLGSNIGIGTIIGMVTTGPIMNQTMKYIKKK
;
A
#
# COMPACT_ATOMS: atom_id res chain seq x y z
N MET A 1 -8.28 3.71 2.33
CA MET A 1 -6.82 3.57 2.13
C MET A 1 -6.21 4.80 1.48
N SER A 2 -6.75 5.28 0.36
CA SER A 2 -6.16 6.37 -0.46
C SER A 2 -5.80 7.66 0.27
N LEU A 3 -6.62 8.11 1.23
CA LEU A 3 -6.28 9.29 2.04
C LEU A 3 -5.00 9.07 2.86
N GLY A 4 -4.85 7.90 3.49
CA GLY A 4 -3.63 7.55 4.22
C GLY A 4 -2.40 7.52 3.30
N ILE A 5 -2.54 7.02 2.08
CA ILE A 5 -1.48 7.03 1.07
C ILE A 5 -1.06 8.47 0.73
N ALA A 6 -2.02 9.36 0.46
CA ALA A 6 -1.74 10.76 0.16
C ALA A 6 -1.05 11.48 1.34
N LEU A 7 -1.48 11.20 2.58
CA LEU A 7 -0.88 11.77 3.79
C LEU A 7 0.54 11.25 4.04
N PHE A 8 0.83 9.97 3.75
CA PHE A 8 2.20 9.44 3.78
C PHE A 8 3.13 10.27 2.88
N LEU A 9 2.71 10.49 1.64
CA LEU A 9 3.51 11.24 0.67
C LEU A 9 3.66 12.70 1.06
N LYS A 10 2.57 13.32 1.53
CA LYS A 10 2.58 14.71 2.03
C LYS A 10 3.38 14.90 3.31
N SER A 11 3.59 13.85 4.10
CA SER A 11 4.43 13.92 5.31
C SER A 11 5.91 14.12 4.99
N GLY A 12 6.38 13.70 3.82
CA GLY A 12 7.80 13.75 3.44
C GLY A 12 8.72 12.82 4.24
N LEU A 13 8.20 12.02 5.19
CA LEU A 13 8.99 11.11 6.04
C LEU A 13 9.14 9.69 5.47
N GLY A 14 8.67 9.47 4.24
CA GLY A 14 8.57 8.16 3.61
C GLY A 14 7.16 7.57 3.69
N ALA A 15 6.98 6.40 3.09
CA ALA A 15 5.70 5.71 2.99
C ALA A 15 5.85 4.20 3.19
N ASN A 16 4.73 3.47 3.28
CA ASN A 16 4.74 2.01 3.31
C ASN A 16 5.30 1.42 1.99
N PRO A 17 5.79 0.16 1.99
CA PRO A 17 6.56 -0.44 0.89
C PRO A 17 5.93 -0.30 -0.51
N LEU A 18 4.65 -0.65 -0.64
CA LEU A 18 3.94 -0.54 -1.90
C LEU A 18 3.84 0.92 -2.37
N THR A 19 3.54 1.85 -1.46
CA THR A 19 3.45 3.27 -1.80
C THR A 19 4.80 3.84 -2.17
N THR A 20 5.87 3.42 -1.49
CA THR A 20 7.25 3.78 -1.88
C THR A 20 7.53 3.35 -3.32
N PHE A 21 7.16 2.13 -3.71
CA PHE A 21 7.32 1.64 -5.07
C PHE A 21 6.47 2.44 -6.08
N THR A 22 5.17 2.61 -5.83
CA THR A 22 4.28 3.35 -6.74
C THR A 22 4.70 4.81 -6.90
N ASN A 23 5.20 5.42 -5.82
CA ASN A 23 5.73 6.78 -5.85
C ASN A 23 7.03 6.86 -6.69
N GLY A 24 7.93 5.89 -6.56
CA GLY A 24 9.12 5.81 -7.41
C GLY A 24 8.77 5.70 -8.90
N VAL A 25 7.82 4.82 -9.25
CA VAL A 25 7.32 4.71 -10.64
C VAL A 25 6.70 6.02 -11.12
N SER A 26 5.92 6.69 -10.28
CA SER A 26 5.34 8.00 -10.59
C SER A 26 6.41 9.05 -10.91
N LEU A 27 7.48 9.11 -10.12
CA LEU A 27 8.60 10.03 -10.34
C LEU A 27 9.39 9.70 -11.61
N THR A 28 9.62 8.41 -11.88
CA THR A 28 10.42 7.97 -13.04
C THR A 28 9.67 8.14 -14.37
N VAL A 29 8.38 7.81 -14.41
CA VAL A 29 7.56 7.85 -15.63
C VAL A 29 6.88 9.22 -15.81
N ASN A 30 6.99 10.11 -14.82
CA ASN A 30 6.38 11.45 -14.82
C ASN A 30 4.85 11.40 -14.97
N ILE A 31 4.22 10.53 -14.19
CA ILE A 31 2.76 10.36 -14.10
C ILE A 31 2.30 10.60 -12.66
N SER A 32 1.01 10.81 -12.44
CA SER A 32 0.48 10.93 -11.08
C SER A 32 0.67 9.64 -10.28
N VAL A 33 0.79 9.78 -8.96
CA VAL A 33 0.91 8.63 -8.05
C VAL A 33 -0.32 7.72 -8.14
N GLY A 34 -1.51 8.31 -8.30
CA GLY A 34 -2.75 7.55 -8.49
C GLY A 34 -2.71 6.70 -9.76
N THR A 35 -2.24 7.28 -10.88
CA THR A 35 -2.08 6.54 -12.15
C THR A 35 -1.05 5.44 -12.02
N ALA A 36 0.11 5.72 -11.41
CA ALA A 36 1.14 4.71 -11.15
C ALA A 36 0.59 3.56 -10.28
N SER A 37 -0.16 3.90 -9.23
CA SER A 37 -0.81 2.92 -8.37
C SER A 37 -1.82 2.05 -9.14
N GLN A 38 -2.61 2.64 -10.05
CA GLN A 38 -3.55 1.89 -10.88
C GLN A 38 -2.84 0.93 -11.82
N LEU A 39 -1.82 1.39 -12.54
CA LEU A 39 -1.06 0.56 -13.48
C LEU A 39 -0.38 -0.62 -12.77
N ILE A 40 0.19 -0.37 -11.59
CA ILE A 40 0.78 -1.43 -10.77
C ILE A 40 -0.29 -2.39 -10.26
N MET A 41 -1.41 -1.90 -9.74
CA MET A 41 -2.49 -2.77 -9.26
C MET A 41 -3.09 -3.62 -10.40
N LEU A 42 -3.31 -3.03 -11.58
CA LEU A 42 -3.82 -3.73 -12.75
C LEU A 42 -2.82 -4.77 -13.28
N SER A 43 -1.53 -4.45 -13.33
CA SER A 43 -0.51 -5.42 -13.75
C SER A 43 -0.40 -6.58 -12.76
N LEU A 44 -0.39 -6.32 -11.45
CA LEU A 44 -0.43 -7.37 -10.43
C LEU A 44 -1.73 -8.20 -10.54
N LEU A 45 -2.87 -7.57 -10.80
CA LEU A 45 -4.15 -8.25 -10.99
C LEU A 45 -4.08 -9.21 -12.18
N ILE A 46 -3.51 -8.80 -13.33
CA ILE A 46 -3.35 -9.66 -14.51
C ILE A 46 -2.46 -10.86 -14.17
N VAL A 47 -1.35 -10.65 -13.45
CA VAL A 47 -0.45 -11.75 -13.04
C VAL A 47 -1.17 -12.72 -12.10
N VAL A 48 -1.90 -12.21 -11.10
CA VAL A 48 -2.68 -13.06 -10.19
C VAL A 48 -3.79 -13.79 -10.95
N PHE A 49 -4.43 -13.16 -11.93
CA PHE A 49 -5.44 -13.79 -12.78
C PHE A 49 -4.85 -14.94 -13.60
N ALA A 50 -3.62 -14.81 -14.08
CA ALA A 50 -2.94 -15.88 -14.80
C ALA A 50 -2.55 -17.05 -13.89
N LEU A 51 -2.19 -16.77 -12.63
CA LEU A 51 -1.68 -17.77 -11.68
C LEU A 51 -2.78 -18.47 -10.88
N ASP A 52 -3.75 -17.71 -10.36
CA ASP A 52 -4.82 -18.21 -9.49
C ASP A 52 -6.04 -17.27 -9.53
N LYS A 53 -6.94 -17.54 -10.48
CA LYS A 53 -8.17 -16.77 -10.70
C LYS A 53 -9.10 -16.75 -9.48
N SER A 54 -9.04 -17.75 -8.61
CA SER A 54 -9.95 -17.90 -7.48
C SER A 54 -9.78 -16.79 -6.42
N ARG A 55 -8.63 -16.11 -6.44
CA ARG A 55 -8.28 -15.04 -5.50
C ARG A 55 -8.79 -13.66 -5.90
N ILE A 56 -9.27 -13.50 -7.13
CA ILE A 56 -9.73 -12.22 -7.66
C ILE A 56 -11.25 -12.10 -7.48
N GLY A 57 -11.63 -11.17 -6.61
CA GLY A 57 -13.03 -10.76 -6.44
C GLY A 57 -13.29 -9.36 -7.00
N ILE A 58 -14.56 -8.98 -7.05
CA ILE A 58 -15.00 -7.66 -7.52
C ILE A 58 -14.37 -6.51 -6.73
N GLY A 59 -14.15 -6.72 -5.43
CA GLY A 59 -13.48 -5.78 -4.54
C GLY A 59 -12.02 -5.55 -4.92
N THR A 60 -11.30 -6.55 -5.42
CA THR A 60 -9.91 -6.38 -5.90
C THR A 60 -9.85 -5.48 -7.13
N VAL A 61 -10.80 -5.64 -8.07
CA VAL A 61 -10.90 -4.80 -9.27
C VAL A 61 -11.28 -3.37 -8.90
N ILE A 62 -12.35 -3.20 -8.11
CA ILE A 62 -12.80 -1.88 -7.63
C ILE A 62 -11.67 -1.19 -6.88
N ASN A 63 -10.97 -1.91 -5.99
CA ASN A 63 -9.85 -1.36 -5.25
C ASN A 63 -8.72 -0.90 -6.19
N GLY A 64 -8.33 -1.74 -7.16
CA GLY A 64 -7.27 -1.42 -8.11
C GLY A 64 -7.53 -0.16 -8.92
N VAL A 65 -8.79 0.10 -9.29
CA VAL A 65 -9.19 1.29 -10.05
C VAL A 65 -9.44 2.49 -9.13
N CYS A 66 -10.31 2.36 -8.14
CA CYS A 66 -10.76 3.47 -7.31
C CYS A 66 -9.65 4.04 -6.44
N VAL A 67 -8.74 3.22 -5.91
CA VAL A 67 -7.69 3.70 -5.01
C VAL A 67 -6.85 4.79 -5.65
N GLY A 68 -6.44 4.61 -6.91
CA GLY A 68 -5.64 5.61 -7.62
C GLY A 68 -6.36 6.92 -7.86
N ILE A 69 -7.63 6.87 -8.29
CA ILE A 69 -8.46 8.09 -8.48
C ILE A 69 -8.52 8.89 -7.19
N PHE A 70 -8.79 8.20 -6.06
CA PHE A 70 -8.87 8.85 -4.76
C PHE A 70 -7.51 9.35 -4.28
N ILE A 71 -6.40 8.66 -4.57
CA ILE A 71 -5.05 9.16 -4.26
C ILE A 71 -4.85 10.52 -4.93
N ASP A 72 -5.09 10.62 -6.24
CA ASP A 72 -4.90 11.86 -6.98
C ASP A 72 -5.84 12.97 -6.50
N MET A 73 -7.08 12.63 -6.14
CA MET A 73 -8.01 13.57 -5.53
C MET A 73 -7.49 14.11 -4.20
N PHE A 74 -6.98 13.26 -3.31
CA PHE A 74 -6.45 13.69 -2.01
C PHE A 74 -5.09 14.38 -2.11
N MET A 75 -4.30 14.07 -3.15
CA MET A 75 -3.03 14.76 -3.41
C MET A 75 -3.23 16.24 -3.74
N LYS A 76 -4.38 16.62 -4.32
CA LYS A 76 -4.76 18.01 -4.61
C LYS A 76 -5.14 18.82 -3.37
N LEU A 77 -5.34 18.19 -2.21
CA LEU A 77 -5.60 18.93 -0.97
C LEU A 77 -4.38 19.81 -0.64
N PRO A 78 -4.57 21.08 -0.23
CA PRO A 78 -3.50 22.00 0.16
C PRO A 78 -2.97 21.66 1.57
N LEU A 79 -2.65 20.39 1.79
CA LEU A 79 -2.00 19.86 2.97
C LEU A 79 -0.54 19.62 2.61
N GLU A 80 0.34 20.42 3.19
CA GLU A 80 1.79 20.27 3.04
C GLU A 80 2.43 20.35 4.42
N ALA A 81 3.43 19.51 4.65
CA ALA A 81 4.14 19.49 5.91
C ALA A 81 5.16 20.63 5.94
N THR A 82 4.75 21.79 6.44
CA THR A 82 5.60 22.99 6.49
C THR A 82 6.65 22.96 7.61
N HIS A 83 6.40 22.17 8.68
CA HIS A 83 7.30 22.01 9.82
C HIS A 83 7.34 20.56 10.31
N TRP A 84 8.41 20.22 11.03
CA TRP A 84 8.66 18.86 11.54
C TRP A 84 7.46 18.27 12.31
N SER A 85 6.79 19.06 13.16
CA SER A 85 5.63 18.60 13.92
C SER A 85 4.48 18.15 13.02
N ILE A 86 4.24 18.88 11.92
CA ILE A 86 3.18 18.55 10.95
C ILE A 86 3.54 17.27 10.19
N GLN A 87 4.82 17.08 9.83
CA GLN A 87 5.29 15.84 9.20
C GLN A 87 4.92 14.61 10.05
N TRP A 88 5.20 14.66 11.36
CA TRP A 88 4.86 13.58 12.29
C TRP A 88 3.35 13.36 12.46
N ILE A 89 2.57 14.45 12.57
CA ILE A 89 1.11 14.35 12.66
C ILE A 89 0.54 13.69 11.41
N LEU A 90 0.95 14.14 10.22
CA LEU A 90 0.51 13.56 8.96
C LEU A 90 0.92 12.09 8.84
N LEU A 91 2.13 11.74 9.25
CA LEU A 91 2.61 10.35 9.24
C LEU A 91 1.78 9.45 10.16
N ILE A 92 1.50 9.88 11.40
CA ILE A 92 0.71 9.09 12.35
C ILE A 92 -0.71 8.89 11.82
N ILE A 93 -1.35 9.95 11.33
CA ILE A 93 -2.69 9.88 10.73
C ILE A 93 -2.66 8.98 9.49
N ALA A 94 -1.62 9.10 8.65
CA ALA A 94 -1.43 8.27 7.47
C ALA A 94 -1.38 6.78 7.83
N CYS A 95 -0.56 6.40 8.82
CA CYS A 95 -0.46 5.03 9.32
C CYS A 95 -1.81 4.49 9.78
N VAL A 96 -2.55 5.26 10.58
CA VAL A 96 -3.86 4.84 11.10
C VAL A 96 -4.88 4.67 9.97
N LEU A 97 -5.08 5.70 9.15
CA LEU A 97 -6.09 5.69 8.09
C LEU A 97 -5.78 4.66 6.99
N PHE A 98 -4.50 4.49 6.65
CA PHE A 98 -4.07 3.47 5.70
C PHE A 98 -4.38 2.08 6.23
N SER A 99 -3.94 1.78 7.45
CA SER A 99 -4.04 0.44 8.04
C SER A 99 -5.47 0.05 8.40
N MET A 100 -6.27 1.00 8.89
CA MET A 100 -7.72 0.79 9.10
C MET A 100 -8.42 0.55 7.77
N GLY A 101 -8.11 1.35 6.74
CA GLY A 101 -8.67 1.16 5.40
C GLY A 101 -8.30 -0.20 4.81
N LEU A 102 -7.07 -0.66 5.03
CA LEU A 102 -6.61 -1.98 4.60
C LEU A 102 -7.34 -3.10 5.37
N GLY A 103 -7.50 -2.96 6.69
CA GLY A 103 -8.26 -3.90 7.50
C GLY A 103 -9.73 -4.00 7.10
N LEU A 104 -10.37 -2.87 6.78
CA LEU A 104 -11.75 -2.82 6.24
C LEU A 104 -11.84 -3.55 4.89
N TYR A 105 -10.91 -3.27 3.98
CA TYR A 105 -10.86 -3.92 2.67
C TYR A 105 -10.72 -5.44 2.82
N VAL A 106 -9.74 -5.91 3.60
CA VAL A 106 -9.51 -7.35 3.82
C VAL A 106 -10.69 -8.01 4.53
N SER A 107 -11.36 -7.31 5.45
CA SER A 107 -12.52 -7.87 6.17
C SER A 107 -13.77 -8.02 5.30
N SER A 108 -13.86 -7.26 4.20
CA SER A 108 -15.03 -7.32 3.31
C SER A 108 -15.17 -8.64 2.55
N ASN A 109 -14.13 -9.47 2.49
CA ASN A 109 -14.07 -10.72 1.71
C ASN A 109 -14.49 -10.56 0.24
N LEU A 110 -14.43 -9.34 -0.32
CA LEU A 110 -14.80 -9.07 -1.72
C LEU A 110 -13.65 -9.37 -2.71
N GLY A 111 -12.64 -10.11 -2.27
CA GLY A 111 -11.43 -10.45 -3.02
C GLY A 111 -10.17 -10.34 -2.15
N GLU A 112 -9.09 -11.00 -2.55
CA GLU A 112 -7.81 -10.91 -1.85
C GLU A 112 -7.00 -9.69 -2.33
N GLY A 113 -6.19 -9.13 -1.43
CA GLY A 113 -5.22 -8.09 -1.79
C GLY A 113 -4.19 -8.64 -2.77
N THR A 114 -3.99 -7.98 -3.91
CA THR A 114 -3.03 -8.38 -4.95
C THR A 114 -1.61 -8.59 -4.42
N VAL A 115 -1.18 -7.80 -3.43
CA VAL A 115 0.11 -7.96 -2.75
C VAL A 115 0.17 -9.26 -1.93
N ASP A 116 -0.94 -9.67 -1.32
CA ASP A 116 -1.02 -10.88 -0.51
C ASP A 116 -0.96 -12.13 -1.39
N ALA A 117 -1.57 -12.08 -2.58
CA ALA A 117 -1.42 -13.13 -3.57
C ALA A 117 0.05 -13.31 -4.00
N PHE A 118 0.79 -12.22 -4.24
CA PHE A 118 2.24 -12.28 -4.52
C PHE A 118 3.04 -12.85 -3.36
N MET A 119 2.71 -12.49 -2.13
CA MET A 119 3.34 -13.06 -0.95
C MET A 119 3.15 -14.58 -0.87
N ILE A 120 1.96 -15.07 -1.21
CA ILE A 120 1.64 -16.51 -1.24
C ILE A 120 2.39 -17.21 -2.37
N ILE A 121 2.54 -16.57 -3.53
CA ILE A 121 3.35 -17.10 -4.64
C ILE A 121 4.81 -17.24 -4.20
N ILE A 122 5.39 -16.22 -3.54
CA ILE A 122 6.77 -16.28 -3.01
C ILE A 122 6.89 -17.39 -1.97
N LYS A 123 5.94 -17.48 -1.02
CA LYS A 123 5.89 -18.55 -0.02
C LYS A 123 5.92 -19.94 -0.68
N ASN A 124 5.07 -20.16 -1.68
CA ASN A 124 4.94 -21.46 -2.34
C ASN A 124 6.14 -21.81 -3.22
N LYS A 125 6.71 -20.85 -3.95
CA LYS A 125 7.88 -21.09 -4.80
C LYS A 125 9.17 -21.24 -4.00
N CYS A 126 9.38 -20.38 -3.00
CA CYS A 126 10.61 -20.37 -2.20
C CYS A 126 10.55 -21.27 -0.96
N HIS A 127 9.39 -21.88 -0.66
CA HIS A 127 9.17 -22.74 0.51
C HIS A 127 9.51 -22.06 1.85
N VAL A 128 9.27 -20.74 1.93
CA VAL A 128 9.56 -19.93 3.13
C VAL A 128 8.29 -19.64 3.94
N PRO A 129 8.40 -19.36 5.25
CA PRO A 129 7.28 -18.85 6.05
C PRO A 129 6.70 -17.54 5.47
N ILE A 130 5.39 -17.32 5.65
CA ILE A 130 4.68 -16.12 5.18
C ILE A 130 5.35 -14.82 5.67
N LYS A 131 5.84 -14.81 6.92
CA LYS A 131 6.58 -13.67 7.48
C LYS A 131 7.83 -13.33 6.67
N ILE A 132 8.58 -14.34 6.24
CA ILE A 132 9.80 -14.16 5.43
C ILE A 132 9.42 -13.71 4.02
N ALA A 133 8.42 -14.33 3.40
CA ALA A 133 7.91 -13.91 2.09
C ALA A 133 7.48 -12.43 2.09
N ARG A 134 6.83 -11.98 3.18
CA ARG A 134 6.45 -10.56 3.36
C ARG A 134 7.66 -9.65 3.38
N ILE A 135 8.67 -9.98 4.20
CA ILE A 135 9.89 -9.17 4.34
C ILE A 135 10.61 -9.08 2.99
N ILE A 136 10.75 -10.19 2.27
CA ILE A 136 11.37 -10.21 0.93
C ILE A 136 10.62 -9.29 -0.02
N LEU A 137 9.29 -9.41 -0.08
CA LEU A 137 8.46 -8.58 -0.96
C LEU A 137 8.56 -7.09 -0.60
N ASP A 138 8.46 -6.76 0.70
CA ASP A 138 8.55 -5.38 1.17
C ASP A 138 9.94 -4.80 0.87
N MET A 139 11.03 -5.56 1.06
CA MET A 139 12.38 -5.13 0.69
C MET A 139 12.53 -4.90 -0.82
N ILE A 140 11.97 -5.76 -1.66
CA ILE A 140 11.99 -5.58 -3.11
C ILE A 140 11.24 -4.30 -3.50
N LEU A 141 10.04 -4.09 -2.97
CA LEU A 141 9.23 -2.90 -3.28
C LEU A 141 9.92 -1.61 -2.83
N VAL A 142 10.44 -1.60 -1.60
CA VAL A 142 11.17 -0.46 -1.04
C VAL A 142 12.44 -0.20 -1.85
N GLY A 143 13.22 -1.24 -2.14
CA GLY A 143 14.46 -1.12 -2.93
C GLY A 143 14.22 -0.62 -4.35
N LEU A 144 13.23 -1.16 -5.05
CA LEU A 144 12.84 -0.67 -6.38
C LEU A 144 12.33 0.77 -6.32
N GLY A 145 11.49 1.09 -5.33
CA GLY A 145 11.00 2.46 -5.15
C GLY A 145 12.14 3.45 -4.94
N PHE A 146 13.15 3.09 -4.13
CA PHE A 146 14.33 3.91 -3.91
C PHE A 146 15.17 4.12 -5.16
N LEU A 147 15.43 3.05 -5.91
CA LEU A 147 16.16 3.14 -7.18
C LEU A 147 15.44 4.02 -8.21
N LEU A 148 14.12 4.09 -8.12
CA LEU A 148 13.26 4.94 -8.95
C LEU A 148 13.09 6.36 -8.39
N GLY A 149 13.86 6.74 -7.36
CA GLY A 149 13.90 8.09 -6.79
C GLY A 149 12.89 8.38 -5.67
N SER A 150 12.19 7.36 -5.16
CA SER A 150 11.27 7.52 -4.04
C SER A 150 12.03 7.74 -2.72
N ASN A 151 11.48 8.59 -1.85
CA ASN A 151 12.06 8.83 -0.54
C ASN A 151 11.79 7.66 0.42
N ILE A 152 12.85 7.11 1.01
CA ILE A 152 12.75 6.20 2.15
C ILE A 152 13.19 6.96 3.39
N GLY A 153 12.30 7.01 4.38
CA GLY A 153 12.60 7.63 5.66
C GLY A 153 12.05 6.82 6.84
N ILE A 154 12.08 7.44 8.02
CA ILE A 154 11.58 6.84 9.27
C ILE A 154 10.11 6.41 9.15
N GLY A 155 9.31 7.12 8.35
CA GLY A 155 7.92 6.81 8.06
C GLY A 155 7.71 5.48 7.34
N THR A 156 8.69 5.02 6.55
CA THR A 156 8.64 3.69 5.92
C THR A 156 8.76 2.59 6.96
N ILE A 157 9.71 2.72 7.90
CA ILE A 157 9.90 1.76 8.99
C ILE A 157 8.66 1.74 9.90
N ILE A 158 8.20 2.92 10.31
CA ILE A 158 7.00 3.06 11.14
C ILE A 158 5.81 2.44 10.42
N GLY A 159 5.58 2.78 9.15
CA GLY A 159 4.50 2.22 8.34
C GLY A 159 4.54 0.70 8.27
N MET A 160 5.71 0.09 8.06
CA MET A 160 5.87 -1.38 8.05
C MET A 160 5.48 -2.01 9.39
N VAL A 161 5.95 -1.42 10.50
CA VAL A 161 5.70 -1.95 11.85
C VAL A 161 4.25 -1.74 12.31
N THR A 162 3.64 -0.59 11.99
CA THR A 162 2.30 -0.24 12.47
C THR A 162 1.18 -0.84 11.61
N THR A 163 1.42 -1.09 10.32
CA THR A 163 0.36 -1.54 9.40
C THR A 163 -0.23 -2.88 9.83
N GLY A 164 0.61 -3.87 10.14
CA GLY A 164 0.16 -5.21 10.53
C GLY A 164 -0.73 -5.23 11.78
N PRO A 165 -0.28 -4.68 12.92
CA PRO A 165 -1.07 -4.63 14.15
C PRO A 165 -2.41 -3.90 13.99
N ILE A 166 -2.42 -2.70 13.38
CA ILE A 166 -3.64 -1.90 13.23
C ILE A 166 -4.63 -2.59 12.27
N MET A 167 -4.14 -3.14 11.16
CA MET A 167 -4.97 -3.93 10.24
C MET A 167 -5.62 -5.11 10.97
N ASN A 168 -4.86 -5.89 11.74
CA ASN A 168 -5.38 -7.05 12.48
C ASN A 168 -6.41 -6.64 13.54
N GLN A 169 -6.17 -5.55 14.28
CA GLN A 169 -7.14 -5.00 15.23
C GLN A 169 -8.44 -4.57 14.53
N THR A 170 -8.33 -3.89 13.40
CA THR A 170 -9.49 -3.48 12.59
C THR A 170 -10.30 -4.69 12.15
N MET A 171 -9.63 -5.74 11.65
CA MET A 171 -10.30 -6.98 11.24
C MET A 171 -11.02 -7.67 12.40
N LYS A 172 -10.39 -7.74 13.58
CA LYS A 172 -11.02 -8.31 14.79
C LYS A 172 -12.25 -7.53 15.20
N TYR A 173 -12.22 -6.20 15.11
CA TYR A 173 -13.35 -5.36 15.47
C TYR A 173 -14.55 -5.57 14.54
N ILE A 174 -14.30 -5.69 13.23
CA ILE A 174 -15.36 -5.92 12.24
C ILE A 174 -15.96 -7.31 12.35
N LYS A 175 -15.15 -8.36 12.50
CA LYS A 175 -15.64 -9.75 12.64
C LYS A 175 -16.36 -10.04 13.96
N LYS A 176 -16.26 -9.14 14.94
CA LYS A 176 -16.94 -9.27 16.24
C LYS A 176 -18.37 -8.70 16.22
N LYS A 177 -18.76 -8.04 15.12
CA LYS A 177 -20.15 -7.64 14.82
C LYS A 177 -20.77 -8.62 13.84
#